data_AF-A0A0C3H527-F1
#
_entry.id   AF-A0A0C3H527-F1
#
_cell.length_a   1.000
_cell.length_b   1.000
_cell.length_c   1.000
_cell.angle_alpha   90.00
_cell.angle_beta   90.00
_cell.angle_gamma   90.00
#
_symmetry.space_group_name_H-M   'P 1'
#
loop_
_entity.id
_entity.type
_entity.pdbx_description
1 polymer ?
#
loop_
_entity_poly.entity_id
_entity_poly.type
_entity_poly.pdbx_seq_one_letter_code
_entity_poly.pdbx_strand_id
1 'polypeptide(L)'
;MRILFPLLCSVAAASTAWIAPGAIWYDTDGKKIDAHGGGIVKMGSNFYWSGHSAENQSPMMYLSTDLLNWKNFGSQDPSVTGMWRPKIAKPNGDYWKFWAASLSGPWNGGTDIAPASTNTYGSQNSLELTITGSKQTTYIYMGDAWDSKGGPGSNYVWLPMAVDANAKTVTLQYHSMWRVDINTGEVSTATSSKRYEAEHADISGRAVHADSEVTFYNITGTGRRQWLTFHYTVSSPEAGDAYIFINDSPTAINMSDLNSRAGYHNAVPVYLVLRPGDVNTVRFGASGSHGFNAIIDAIELHDL
;
A
#
# COMPACT_ATOMS: atom_id res chain seq x y z
N MET A 1 -45.86 7.49 16.55
CA MET A 1 -44.80 7.45 15.52
C MET A 1 -43.46 7.47 16.25
N ARG A 2 -42.80 6.32 16.43
CA ARG A 2 -41.47 6.24 17.06
C ARG A 2 -40.43 6.43 15.96
N ILE A 3 -39.70 7.53 16.01
CA ILE A 3 -38.57 7.79 15.12
C ILE A 3 -37.43 6.89 15.59
N LEU A 4 -37.10 5.85 14.82
CA LEU A 4 -35.86 5.11 14.99
C LEU A 4 -34.72 5.94 14.41
N PHE A 5 -33.78 6.37 15.25
CA PHE A 5 -32.46 6.80 14.78
C PHE A 5 -31.68 5.56 14.33
N PRO A 6 -31.01 5.58 13.16
CA PRO A 6 -30.11 4.50 12.80
C PRO A 6 -28.95 4.48 13.79
N LEU A 7 -28.74 3.34 14.44
CA LEU A 7 -27.56 3.07 15.23
C LEU A 7 -26.36 3.09 14.26
N LEU A 8 -25.55 4.15 14.27
CA LEU A 8 -24.23 4.09 13.64
C LEU A 8 -23.42 3.07 14.42
N CYS A 9 -23.35 1.86 13.88
CA CYS A 9 -22.42 0.85 14.36
C CYS A 9 -21.02 1.37 14.05
N SER A 10 -20.29 1.87 15.05
CA SER A 10 -18.87 2.16 14.90
C SER A 10 -18.18 0.83 14.63
N VAL A 11 -17.86 0.57 13.36
CA VAL A 11 -17.03 -0.57 12.98
C VAL A 11 -15.66 -0.29 13.59
N ALA A 12 -15.33 -0.92 14.71
CA ALA A 12 -13.98 -0.88 15.25
C ALA A 12 -13.02 -1.24 14.11
N ALA A 13 -12.05 -0.37 13.82
CA ALA A 13 -11.06 -0.65 12.80
C ALA A 13 -10.33 -1.94 13.19
N ALA A 14 -10.38 -2.95 12.32
CA ALA A 14 -9.56 -4.14 12.50
C ALA A 14 -8.09 -3.72 12.42
N SER A 15 -7.24 -4.30 13.28
CA SER A 15 -5.80 -4.10 13.17
C SER A 15 -5.34 -4.56 11.79
N THR A 16 -4.52 -3.76 11.10
CA THR A 16 -3.88 -4.26 9.88
C THR A 16 -2.71 -5.16 10.28
N ALA A 17 -2.63 -6.34 9.66
CA ALA A 17 -1.52 -7.28 9.88
C ALA A 17 -0.32 -7.05 8.96
N TRP A 18 -0.49 -6.23 7.92
CA TRP A 18 0.46 -6.16 6.82
C TRP A 18 0.63 -4.73 6.30
N ILE A 19 1.87 -4.39 5.98
CA ILE A 19 2.27 -3.29 5.11
C ILE A 19 2.00 -3.75 3.68
N ALA A 20 1.14 -3.03 2.98
CA ALA A 20 0.77 -3.30 1.59
C ALA A 20 1.11 -2.07 0.74
N PRO A 21 2.22 -2.09 -0.04
CA PRO A 21 2.60 -0.97 -0.88
C PRO A 21 1.50 -0.55 -1.86
N GLY A 22 1.22 0.75 -1.91
CA GLY A 22 0.21 1.36 -2.77
C GLY A 22 -1.22 1.30 -2.23
N ALA A 23 -1.54 0.39 -1.32
CA ALA A 23 -2.88 0.26 -0.75
C ALA A 23 -3.25 1.46 0.14
N ILE A 24 -4.54 1.73 0.29
CA ILE A 24 -5.02 2.68 1.29
C ILE A 24 -4.73 2.12 2.69
N TRP A 25 -3.98 2.88 3.50
CA TRP A 25 -3.79 2.59 4.92
C TRP A 25 -4.74 3.41 5.77
N TYR A 26 -5.34 2.76 6.76
CA TYR A 26 -6.28 3.40 7.68
C TYR A 26 -5.68 3.49 9.08
N ASP A 27 -5.93 4.60 9.76
CA ASP A 27 -5.65 4.77 11.18
C ASP A 27 -6.65 3.97 12.03
N THR A 28 -6.43 3.95 13.35
CA THR A 28 -7.30 3.24 14.30
C THR A 28 -8.73 3.79 14.36
N ASP A 29 -8.98 5.00 13.85
CA ASP A 29 -10.31 5.59 13.75
C ASP A 29 -10.99 5.26 12.40
N GLY A 30 -10.31 4.48 11.55
CA GLY A 30 -10.79 4.08 10.22
C GLY A 30 -10.71 5.17 9.17
N LYS A 31 -9.94 6.24 9.41
CA LYS A 31 -9.65 7.30 8.42
C LYS A 31 -8.37 6.98 7.68
N LYS A 32 -8.26 7.41 6.42
CA LYS A 32 -7.03 7.25 5.64
C LYS A 32 -5.88 7.99 6.35
N ILE A 33 -4.73 7.33 6.48
CA ILE A 33 -3.52 7.95 7.01
C ILE A 33 -3.02 9.00 6.01
N ASP A 34 -2.77 10.20 6.52
CA ASP A 34 -2.33 11.39 5.78
C ASP A 34 -1.09 11.98 6.47
N ALA A 35 0.09 11.43 6.12
CA ALA A 35 1.39 11.74 6.70
C ALA A 35 2.50 11.66 5.64
N HIS A 36 2.30 12.37 4.53
CA HIS A 36 3.21 12.30 3.40
C HIS A 36 4.51 13.06 3.63
N GLY A 37 5.55 12.69 2.89
CA GLY A 37 6.86 13.33 2.98
C GLY A 37 7.45 13.37 4.38
N GLY A 38 6.99 12.45 5.24
CA GLY A 38 7.24 12.44 6.66
C GLY A 38 8.44 11.60 7.10
N GLY A 39 8.74 11.71 8.40
CA GLY A 39 9.76 10.93 9.08
C GLY A 39 9.19 10.21 10.31
N ILE A 40 9.88 9.16 10.75
CA ILE A 40 9.57 8.41 11.96
C ILE A 40 10.67 8.63 12.99
N VAL A 41 10.28 8.95 14.22
CA VAL A 41 11.16 8.91 15.39
C VAL A 41 10.67 7.84 16.35
N LYS A 42 11.59 6.96 16.78
CA LYS A 42 11.31 5.98 17.83
C LYS A 42 11.68 6.53 19.20
N MET A 43 10.76 6.51 20.15
CA MET A 43 10.99 6.85 21.56
C MET A 43 10.47 5.72 22.44
N GLY A 44 11.37 4.98 23.10
CA GLY A 44 11.00 3.76 23.82
C GLY A 44 10.41 2.69 22.89
N SER A 45 9.19 2.23 23.19
CA SER A 45 8.41 1.29 22.36
C SER A 45 7.57 1.99 21.27
N ASN A 46 7.55 3.32 21.26
CA ASN A 46 6.64 4.09 20.42
C ASN A 46 7.34 4.61 19.17
N PHE A 47 6.66 4.52 18.04
CA PHE A 47 7.01 5.15 16.78
C PHE A 47 6.09 6.33 16.54
N TYR A 48 6.68 7.51 16.35
CA TYR A 48 5.98 8.74 16.02
C TYR A 48 6.24 9.07 14.56
N TRP A 49 5.22 8.95 13.72
CA TRP A 49 5.27 9.32 12.32
C TRP A 49 4.72 10.73 12.16
N SER A 50 5.59 11.66 11.77
CA SER A 50 5.24 13.03 11.43
C SER A 50 5.32 13.20 9.92
N GLY A 51 4.24 13.61 9.27
CA GLY A 51 4.19 13.88 7.83
C GLY A 51 3.22 15.02 7.53
N HIS A 52 3.17 15.51 6.30
CA HIS A 52 2.26 16.58 5.94
C HIS A 52 0.97 16.04 5.34
N SER A 53 -0.13 16.75 5.57
CA SER A 53 -1.39 16.47 4.90
C SER A 53 -1.25 16.72 3.40
N ALA A 54 -1.81 15.84 2.57
CA ALA A 54 -1.88 16.06 1.12
C ALA A 54 -2.89 17.16 0.74
N GLU A 55 -3.84 17.51 1.62
CA GLU A 55 -4.85 18.54 1.33
C GLU A 55 -4.27 19.95 1.50
N ASN A 56 -3.57 20.20 2.60
CA ASN A 56 -3.20 21.56 2.99
C ASN A 56 -1.77 21.68 3.56
N GLN A 57 -0.96 20.62 3.48
CA GLN A 57 0.43 20.57 3.94
C GLN A 57 0.63 20.78 5.45
N SER A 58 -0.44 20.84 6.25
CA SER A 58 -0.33 20.91 7.70
C SER A 58 0.39 19.66 8.24
N PRO A 59 1.22 19.80 9.28
CA PRO A 59 1.90 18.66 9.87
C PRO A 59 0.87 17.81 10.62
N MET A 60 0.90 16.52 10.38
CA MET A 60 0.09 15.48 11.00
C MET A 60 0.99 14.53 11.76
N MET A 61 0.52 14.03 12.90
CA MET A 61 1.25 13.09 13.73
C MET A 61 0.45 11.81 13.98
N TYR A 62 1.14 10.68 13.90
CA TYR A 62 0.60 9.37 14.19
C TYR A 62 1.50 8.62 15.16
N LEU A 63 0.91 7.80 16.02
CA LEU A 63 1.58 6.96 16.99
C LEU A 63 1.31 5.49 16.69
N SER A 64 2.36 4.67 16.67
CA SER A 64 2.25 3.20 16.58
C SER A 64 3.26 2.54 17.51
N THR A 65 3.00 1.29 17.88
CA THR A 65 3.96 0.41 18.58
C THR A 65 4.47 -0.74 17.71
N ASP A 66 3.96 -0.88 16.48
CA ASP A 66 4.19 -2.03 15.61
C ASP A 66 4.40 -1.66 14.13
N LEU A 67 4.42 -0.37 13.79
CA LEU A 67 4.46 0.20 12.42
C LEU A 67 3.26 -0.11 11.53
N LEU A 68 2.24 -0.79 12.05
CA LEU A 68 1.06 -1.24 11.32
C LEU A 68 -0.17 -0.44 11.74
N ASN A 69 -0.38 -0.36 13.06
CA ASN A 69 -1.57 0.22 13.66
C ASN A 69 -1.25 1.62 14.17
N TRP A 70 -1.74 2.63 13.45
CA TRP A 70 -1.42 4.03 13.68
C TRP A 70 -2.60 4.76 14.31
N LYS A 71 -2.41 5.29 15.51
CA LYS A 71 -3.34 6.20 16.14
C LYS A 71 -3.06 7.63 15.70
N ASN A 72 -4.07 8.28 15.15
CA ASN A 72 -3.99 9.68 14.71
C ASN A 72 -3.98 10.63 15.91
N PHE A 73 -2.94 11.46 16.02
CA PHE A 73 -2.84 12.51 17.03
C PHE A 73 -3.22 13.88 16.45
N GLY A 74 -3.47 13.96 15.15
CA GLY A 74 -3.80 15.19 14.43
C GLY A 74 -2.60 16.12 14.28
N SER A 75 -2.90 17.37 13.90
CA SER A 75 -1.88 18.40 13.85
C SER A 75 -1.47 18.84 15.26
N GLN A 76 -0.17 18.83 15.54
CA GLN A 76 0.36 19.17 16.87
C GLN A 76 0.67 20.66 17.03
N ASP A 77 0.81 21.39 15.93
CA ASP A 77 1.03 22.83 15.94
C ASP A 77 0.30 23.48 14.75
N PRO A 78 -0.86 24.14 14.99
CA PRO A 78 -1.64 24.76 13.92
C PRO A 78 -0.95 26.00 13.33
N SER A 79 0.11 26.52 13.95
CA SER A 79 0.88 27.63 13.38
C SER A 79 1.78 27.19 12.23
N VAL A 80 2.08 25.89 12.12
CA VAL A 80 2.86 25.32 11.02
C VAL A 80 1.94 25.03 9.85
N THR A 81 1.97 25.89 8.83
CA THR A 81 1.10 25.79 7.64
C THR A 81 1.76 25.04 6.48
N GLY A 82 2.89 24.38 6.71
CA GLY A 82 3.60 23.64 5.68
C GLY A 82 4.80 22.89 6.26
N MET A 83 4.93 21.62 5.91
CA MET A 83 6.11 20.82 6.22
C MET A 83 6.65 20.18 4.95
N TRP A 84 7.94 20.43 4.68
CA TRP A 84 8.65 19.90 3.53
C TRP A 84 9.86 19.10 4.01
N ARG A 85 10.11 17.94 3.40
CA ARG A 85 11.34 17.18 3.67
C ARG A 85 12.54 17.78 2.94
N PRO A 86 13.75 17.78 3.55
CA PRO A 86 14.97 17.94 2.79
C PRO A 86 15.08 16.80 1.76
N LYS A 87 15.35 17.13 0.49
CA LYS A 87 15.46 16.14 -0.58
C LYS A 87 16.74 16.32 -1.36
N ILE A 88 17.42 15.21 -1.63
CA ILE A 88 18.42 15.09 -2.68
C ILE A 88 17.81 14.14 -3.70
N ALA A 89 17.27 14.69 -4.79
CA ALA A 89 16.56 13.94 -5.81
C ALA A 89 16.86 14.48 -7.21
N LYS A 90 16.79 13.60 -8.21
CA LYS A 90 16.88 13.98 -9.62
C LYS A 90 15.51 14.54 -10.10
N PRO A 91 15.48 15.50 -11.04
CA PRO A 91 14.27 15.79 -11.80
C PRO A 91 13.91 14.58 -12.69
N ASN A 92 12.68 14.08 -12.60
CA ASN A 92 12.09 13.07 -13.51
C ASN A 92 12.64 11.62 -13.43
N GLY A 93 12.80 11.05 -12.23
CA GLY A 93 12.86 9.59 -12.01
C GLY A 93 14.19 9.02 -11.48
N ASP A 94 14.04 7.90 -10.77
CA ASP A 94 14.97 7.07 -9.97
C ASP A 94 15.82 7.74 -8.87
N TYR A 95 15.92 7.05 -7.73
CA TYR A 95 16.76 7.44 -6.59
C TYR A 95 18.09 6.70 -6.63
N TRP A 96 19.16 7.48 -6.51
CA TRP A 96 20.50 6.95 -6.42
C TRP A 96 20.95 6.78 -4.99
N LYS A 97 21.59 5.65 -4.74
CA LYS A 97 22.41 5.45 -3.55
C LYS A 97 23.79 6.05 -3.78
N PHE A 98 24.24 6.83 -2.80
CA PHE A 98 25.63 7.27 -2.66
C PHE A 98 26.21 6.71 -1.35
N TRP A 99 27.53 6.56 -1.28
CA TRP A 99 28.24 6.09 -0.09
C TRP A 99 29.55 6.87 0.09
N ALA A 100 29.97 7.07 1.33
CA ALA A 100 31.24 7.72 1.69
C ALA A 100 31.76 7.12 2.99
N ALA A 101 33.07 7.23 3.24
CA ALA A 101 33.66 6.85 4.52
C ALA A 101 33.42 7.89 5.63
N SER A 102 33.09 9.13 5.24
CA SER A 102 32.73 10.23 6.14
C SER A 102 31.67 11.12 5.50
N LEU A 103 30.92 11.86 6.32
CA LEU A 103 29.89 12.79 5.84
C LEU A 103 30.44 13.90 4.94
N SER A 104 31.70 14.29 5.15
CA SER A 104 32.40 15.28 4.32
C SER A 104 32.78 14.75 2.94
N GLY A 105 32.60 13.45 2.69
CA GLY A 105 32.97 12.82 1.44
C GLY A 105 34.46 12.45 1.34
N PRO A 106 34.93 12.08 0.13
CA PRO A 106 34.20 12.11 -1.13
C PRO A 106 33.06 11.08 -1.17
N TRP A 107 31.94 11.47 -1.77
CA TRP A 107 30.81 10.59 -2.05
C TRP A 107 31.03 9.82 -3.35
N ASN A 108 30.80 8.52 -3.30
CA ASN A 108 30.88 7.59 -4.41
C ASN A 108 29.48 7.01 -4.67
N GLY A 109 29.19 6.54 -5.88
CA GLY A 109 27.90 5.92 -6.19
C GLY A 109 27.18 6.67 -7.32
N GLY A 110 25.86 6.81 -7.19
CA GLY A 110 24.99 7.10 -8.33
C GLY A 110 24.37 5.81 -8.92
N THR A 111 24.05 4.83 -8.07
CA THR A 111 23.48 3.53 -8.51
C THR A 111 22.03 3.41 -8.08
N ASP A 112 21.22 2.79 -8.92
CA ASP A 112 19.81 2.56 -8.64
C ASP A 112 19.63 1.61 -7.45
N ILE A 113 18.54 1.81 -6.69
CA ILE A 113 18.12 0.97 -5.56
C ILE A 113 16.98 0.01 -5.94
N ALA A 114 16.41 0.16 -7.13
CA ALA A 114 15.36 -0.67 -7.69
C ALA A 114 15.58 -0.77 -9.21
N PRO A 115 14.96 -1.74 -9.90
CA PRO A 115 15.01 -1.77 -11.37
C PRO A 115 14.45 -0.46 -11.93
N ALA A 116 15.20 0.22 -12.80
CA ALA A 116 14.83 1.54 -13.33
C ALA A 116 13.45 1.59 -14.01
N SER A 117 13.03 0.49 -14.64
CA SER A 117 11.69 0.36 -15.24
C SER A 117 10.54 0.49 -14.25
N THR A 118 10.80 0.27 -12.96
CA THR A 118 9.79 0.41 -11.91
C THR A 118 9.67 1.85 -11.41
N ASN A 119 10.60 2.74 -11.77
CA ASN A 119 10.72 4.09 -11.23
C ASN A 119 10.64 4.09 -9.69
N THR A 120 11.50 3.28 -9.06
CA THR A 120 11.47 2.99 -7.62
C THR A 120 10.08 2.54 -7.14
N TYR A 121 9.50 1.55 -7.83
CA TYR A 121 8.15 1.04 -7.60
C TYR A 121 7.06 2.14 -7.59
N GLY A 122 7.21 3.13 -8.48
CA GLY A 122 6.30 4.26 -8.61
C GLY A 122 6.25 5.16 -7.39
N SER A 123 7.35 5.25 -6.63
CA SER A 123 7.40 5.98 -5.36
C SER A 123 8.61 6.92 -5.26
N GLN A 124 8.50 7.87 -4.35
CA GLN A 124 9.52 8.87 -4.03
C GLN A 124 10.00 8.70 -2.60
N ASN A 125 11.32 8.62 -2.39
CA ASN A 125 11.88 8.45 -1.06
C ASN A 125 11.44 9.56 -0.08
N SER A 126 11.15 9.16 1.15
CA SER A 126 10.89 10.04 2.29
C SER A 126 11.84 9.77 3.46
N LEU A 127 12.01 8.50 3.84
CA LEU A 127 12.86 8.11 4.97
C LEU A 127 13.40 6.69 4.78
N GLU A 128 14.62 6.46 5.24
CA GLU A 128 15.14 5.12 5.53
C GLU A 128 15.08 4.84 7.04
N LEU A 129 14.14 3.98 7.47
CA LEU A 129 13.97 3.61 8.87
C LEU A 129 14.81 2.37 9.22
N THR A 130 15.48 2.40 10.37
CA THR A 130 16.23 1.25 10.90
C THR A 130 15.49 0.59 12.05
N ILE A 131 15.21 -0.70 11.93
CA ILE A 131 14.71 -1.55 13.01
C ILE A 131 15.83 -2.45 13.50
N THR A 132 16.41 -2.09 14.65
CA THR A 132 17.40 -2.91 15.34
C THR A 132 16.68 -3.91 16.23
N GLY A 133 16.48 -5.12 15.71
CA GLY A 133 15.87 -6.21 16.45
C GLY A 133 16.89 -7.12 17.15
N SER A 134 16.39 -8.02 17.98
CA SER A 134 17.21 -8.97 18.74
C SER A 134 17.83 -10.08 17.90
N LYS A 135 17.32 -10.32 16.68
CA LYS A 135 17.84 -11.35 15.75
C LYS A 135 18.50 -10.74 14.53
N GLN A 136 17.95 -9.66 13.99
CA GLN A 136 18.52 -8.96 12.86
C GLN A 136 18.20 -7.46 12.88
N THR A 137 19.00 -6.68 12.14
CA THR A 137 18.64 -5.32 11.78
C THR A 137 17.95 -5.33 10.42
N THR A 138 16.78 -4.71 10.34
CA THR A 138 16.05 -4.51 9.10
C THR A 138 16.01 -3.02 8.76
N TYR A 139 16.36 -2.70 7.52
CA TYR A 139 16.25 -1.36 6.96
C TYR A 139 14.99 -1.28 6.11
N ILE A 140 14.24 -0.19 6.23
CA ILE A 140 12.96 0.01 5.56
C ILE A 140 13.05 1.29 4.76
N TYR A 141 12.91 1.17 3.45
CA TYR A 141 12.64 2.29 2.57
C TYR A 141 11.20 2.73 2.78
N MET A 142 10.97 4.02 3.00
CA MET A 142 9.65 4.62 3.09
C MET A 142 9.50 5.65 1.98
N GLY A 143 8.69 5.32 0.99
CA GLY A 143 8.37 6.21 -0.12
C GLY A 143 6.91 6.66 -0.16
N ASP A 144 6.69 7.84 -0.73
CA ASP A 144 5.38 8.35 -1.14
C ASP A 144 5.08 7.94 -2.58
N ALA A 145 3.96 7.28 -2.83
CA ALA A 145 3.39 7.10 -4.16
C ALA A 145 2.43 8.25 -4.45
N TRP A 146 2.99 9.37 -4.91
CA TRP A 146 2.24 10.59 -5.23
C TRP A 146 1.24 10.36 -6.36
N ASP A 147 0.03 10.89 -6.20
CA ASP A 147 -0.83 11.14 -7.35
C ASP A 147 -0.26 12.31 -8.19
N SER A 148 -0.78 12.51 -9.40
CA SER A 148 -0.26 13.55 -10.32
C SER A 148 -0.43 14.98 -9.80
N LYS A 149 -1.23 15.19 -8.75
CA LYS A 149 -1.50 16.49 -8.12
C LYS A 149 -0.82 16.64 -6.76
N GLY A 150 -0.15 15.59 -6.25
CA GLY A 150 0.32 15.52 -4.87
C GLY A 150 -0.82 15.58 -3.83
N GLY A 151 -2.02 15.16 -4.21
CA GLY A 151 -3.26 15.31 -3.44
C GLY A 151 -3.68 14.06 -2.66
N PRO A 152 -4.94 14.03 -2.18
CA PRO A 152 -5.45 12.96 -1.31
C PRO A 152 -5.46 11.56 -1.93
N GLY A 153 -5.22 11.41 -3.23
CA GLY A 153 -5.06 10.11 -3.90
C GLY A 153 -3.67 9.49 -3.68
N SER A 154 -2.72 10.26 -3.17
CA SER A 154 -1.36 9.79 -2.86
C SER A 154 -1.38 8.70 -1.78
N ASN A 155 -0.46 7.74 -1.87
CA ASN A 155 -0.33 6.61 -0.95
C ASN A 155 1.14 6.37 -0.58
N TYR A 156 1.44 5.23 0.04
CA TYR A 156 2.78 4.89 0.54
C TYR A 156 3.30 3.61 -0.10
N VAL A 157 4.61 3.55 -0.35
CA VAL A 157 5.33 2.33 -0.75
C VAL A 157 6.47 2.15 0.23
N TRP A 158 6.26 1.28 1.22
CA TRP A 158 7.31 0.91 2.17
C TRP A 158 7.82 -0.48 1.86
N LEU A 159 9.13 -0.64 1.76
CA LEU A 159 9.79 -1.87 1.32
C LEU A 159 11.01 -2.17 2.21
N PRO A 160 11.29 -3.44 2.56
CA PRO A 160 12.57 -3.82 3.13
C PRO A 160 13.70 -3.50 2.16
N MET A 161 14.87 -3.19 2.70
CA MET A 161 16.09 -2.95 1.93
C MET A 161 17.09 -4.07 2.20
N ALA A 162 17.57 -4.73 1.15
CA ALA A 162 18.76 -5.55 1.22
C ALA A 162 19.99 -4.65 1.11
N VAL A 163 20.81 -4.64 2.17
CA VAL A 163 22.02 -3.82 2.26
C VAL A 163 23.24 -4.74 2.31
N ASP A 164 24.13 -4.61 1.34
CA ASP A 164 25.45 -5.24 1.36
C ASP A 164 26.51 -4.15 1.50
N ALA A 165 27.07 -4.02 2.70
CA ALA A 165 28.09 -3.01 2.97
C ALA A 165 29.42 -3.29 2.26
N ASN A 166 29.75 -4.56 1.99
CA ASN A 166 31.00 -4.96 1.33
C ASN A 166 30.91 -4.67 -0.18
N ALA A 167 29.84 -5.12 -0.81
CA ALA A 167 29.54 -4.82 -2.21
C ALA A 167 29.11 -3.36 -2.42
N LYS A 168 28.79 -2.65 -1.32
CA LYS A 168 28.25 -1.28 -1.32
C LYS A 168 26.98 -1.19 -2.14
N THR A 169 26.10 -2.18 -2.04
CA THR A 169 24.82 -2.23 -2.75
C THR A 169 23.65 -2.10 -1.79
N VAL A 170 22.57 -1.52 -2.31
CA VAL A 170 21.29 -1.41 -1.63
C VAL A 170 20.24 -1.75 -2.67
N THR A 171 19.35 -2.69 -2.38
CA THR A 171 18.21 -3.02 -3.25
C THR A 171 16.92 -3.08 -2.46
N LEU A 172 15.85 -2.54 -3.04
CA LEU A 172 14.51 -2.61 -2.48
C LEU A 172 13.92 -4.00 -2.76
N GLN A 173 13.38 -4.63 -1.72
CA GLN A 173 12.77 -5.95 -1.80
C GLN A 173 11.25 -5.80 -1.90
N TYR A 174 10.71 -5.87 -3.12
CA TYR A 174 9.26 -5.74 -3.30
C TYR A 174 8.53 -6.98 -2.75
N HIS A 175 7.57 -6.72 -1.88
CA HIS A 175 6.58 -7.67 -1.39
C HIS A 175 5.20 -7.02 -1.47
N SER A 176 4.21 -7.70 -2.03
CA SER A 176 2.84 -7.18 -2.11
C SER A 176 2.27 -6.93 -0.71
N MET A 177 2.53 -7.84 0.23
CA MET A 177 2.18 -7.70 1.62
C MET A 177 3.28 -8.26 2.51
N TRP A 178 3.75 -7.46 3.46
CA TRP A 178 4.83 -7.84 4.36
C TRP A 178 4.70 -7.15 5.71
N ARG A 179 5.47 -7.60 6.70
CA ARG A 179 5.64 -6.92 7.98
C ARG A 179 7.02 -7.20 8.55
N VAL A 180 7.41 -6.39 9.52
CA VAL A 180 8.58 -6.62 10.35
C VAL A 180 8.15 -6.85 11.80
N ASP A 181 8.70 -7.85 12.46
CA ASP A 181 8.62 -7.93 13.92
C ASP A 181 9.57 -6.87 14.49
N ILE A 182 9.02 -5.85 15.15
CA ILE A 182 9.82 -4.73 15.68
C ILE A 182 10.78 -5.13 16.81
N ASN A 183 10.58 -6.29 17.45
CA ASN A 183 11.43 -6.77 18.53
C ASN A 183 12.55 -7.65 17.97
N THR A 184 12.27 -8.54 17.02
CA THR A 184 13.29 -9.44 16.46
C THR A 184 13.99 -8.88 15.22
N GLY A 185 13.33 -7.96 14.52
CA GLY A 185 13.74 -7.40 13.24
C GLY A 185 13.44 -8.31 12.06
N GLU A 186 12.83 -9.48 12.25
CA GLU A 186 12.55 -10.43 11.16
C GLU A 186 11.42 -9.92 10.25
N VAL A 187 11.63 -10.08 8.94
CA VAL A 187 10.62 -9.79 7.92
C VAL A 187 9.81 -11.05 7.63
N SER A 188 8.49 -10.88 7.50
CA SER A 188 7.58 -11.94 7.03
C SER A 188 6.65 -11.41 5.95
N THR A 189 6.26 -12.28 5.02
CA THR A 189 5.32 -11.97 3.94
C THR A 189 3.98 -12.66 4.18
N ALA A 190 2.90 -12.08 3.66
CA ALA A 190 1.58 -12.67 3.82
C ALA A 190 1.49 -14.05 3.16
N THR A 191 0.82 -14.97 3.84
CA THR A 191 0.40 -16.26 3.29
C THR A 191 -1.08 -16.22 2.96
N SER A 192 -1.50 -17.00 1.97
CA SER A 192 -2.92 -17.14 1.62
C SER A 192 -3.59 -18.14 2.57
N SER A 193 -4.72 -17.74 3.14
CA SER A 193 -5.61 -18.61 3.92
C SER A 193 -6.57 -19.39 3.02
N LYS A 194 -6.95 -18.78 1.88
CA LYS A 194 -7.85 -19.35 0.88
C LYS A 194 -7.61 -18.66 -0.46
N ARG A 195 -7.54 -19.45 -1.52
CA ARG A 195 -7.36 -18.98 -2.90
C ARG A 195 -8.57 -19.36 -3.73
N TYR A 196 -9.02 -18.42 -4.56
CA TYR A 196 -10.15 -18.56 -5.47
C TYR A 196 -9.61 -18.41 -6.89
N GLU A 197 -9.51 -19.53 -7.61
CA GLU A 197 -8.95 -19.53 -8.97
C GLU A 197 -9.97 -19.02 -9.99
N ALA A 198 -9.53 -18.18 -10.93
CA ALA A 198 -10.38 -17.66 -12.00
C ALA A 198 -10.88 -18.76 -12.94
N GLU A 199 -10.15 -19.87 -13.09
CA GLU A 199 -10.59 -21.02 -13.89
C GLU A 199 -11.81 -21.75 -13.32
N HIS A 200 -12.11 -21.55 -12.04
CA HIS A 200 -13.30 -22.08 -11.35
C HIS A 200 -14.41 -21.02 -11.18
N ALA A 201 -14.17 -19.79 -11.63
CA ALA A 201 -15.13 -18.69 -11.57
C ALA A 201 -16.16 -18.79 -12.72
N ASP A 202 -17.31 -18.12 -12.58
CA ASP A 202 -18.18 -17.96 -13.74
C ASP A 202 -17.59 -16.88 -14.64
N ILE A 203 -17.37 -17.24 -15.90
CA ILE A 203 -16.70 -16.38 -16.87
C ILE A 203 -17.70 -15.94 -17.94
N SER A 204 -17.89 -14.62 -18.07
CA SER A 204 -18.42 -14.02 -19.29
C SER A 204 -17.24 -13.51 -20.15
N GLY A 205 -16.81 -14.34 -21.12
CA GLY A 205 -15.65 -14.07 -21.98
C GLY A 205 -14.32 -14.57 -21.37
N ARG A 206 -13.66 -15.56 -22.00
CA ARG A 206 -12.44 -16.25 -21.51
C ARG A 206 -11.20 -15.38 -21.27
N ALA A 207 -11.26 -14.10 -21.62
CA ALA A 207 -10.30 -13.08 -21.29
C ALA A 207 -11.10 -11.82 -20.92
N VAL A 208 -10.66 -11.06 -19.93
CA VAL A 208 -11.19 -9.72 -19.70
C VAL A 208 -10.64 -8.81 -20.81
N HIS A 209 -11.18 -8.94 -22.01
CA HIS A 209 -11.20 -7.84 -22.98
C HIS A 209 -11.99 -6.69 -22.35
N ALA A 210 -11.72 -5.46 -22.79
CA ALA A 210 -12.65 -4.36 -22.53
C ALA A 210 -14.07 -4.87 -22.82
N ASP A 211 -14.94 -4.87 -21.79
CA ASP A 211 -16.34 -5.36 -21.78
C ASP A 211 -16.63 -6.81 -21.31
N SER A 212 -15.62 -7.59 -20.90
CA SER A 212 -15.80 -8.91 -20.27
C SER A 212 -15.69 -8.85 -18.74
N GLU A 213 -16.32 -9.78 -18.02
CA GLU A 213 -16.26 -9.84 -16.55
C GLU A 213 -16.06 -11.28 -16.05
N VAL A 214 -15.29 -11.42 -14.96
CA VAL A 214 -15.07 -12.69 -14.24
C VAL A 214 -15.70 -12.58 -12.86
N THR A 215 -16.60 -13.52 -12.51
CA THR A 215 -17.35 -13.48 -11.26
C THR A 215 -16.93 -14.61 -10.33
N PHE A 216 -16.36 -14.24 -9.19
CA PHE A 216 -16.00 -15.15 -8.10
C PHE A 216 -17.13 -15.20 -7.08
N TYR A 217 -17.56 -16.40 -6.71
CA TYR A 217 -18.61 -16.62 -5.71
C TYR A 217 -18.05 -17.21 -4.43
N ASN A 218 -18.86 -17.15 -3.37
CA ASN A 218 -18.57 -17.74 -2.06
C ASN A 218 -17.24 -17.22 -1.49
N ILE A 219 -16.91 -15.96 -1.80
CA ILE A 219 -15.78 -15.27 -1.18
C ILE A 219 -16.12 -15.10 0.30
N THR A 220 -15.23 -15.60 1.16
CA THR A 220 -15.39 -15.60 2.61
C THR A 220 -15.17 -14.20 3.13
N GLY A 221 -16.19 -13.63 3.77
CA GLY A 221 -16.07 -12.36 4.49
C GLY A 221 -16.03 -12.56 6.00
N THR A 222 -15.32 -11.69 6.69
CA THR A 222 -15.23 -11.66 8.17
C THR A 222 -16.26 -10.72 8.80
N GLY A 223 -17.00 -9.94 7.99
CA GLY A 223 -17.84 -8.85 8.49
C GLY A 223 -17.04 -7.61 8.94
N ARG A 224 -15.72 -7.63 8.78
CA ARG A 224 -14.80 -6.52 9.08
C ARG A 224 -13.91 -6.26 7.85
N ARG A 225 -13.06 -5.23 7.93
CA ARG A 225 -12.03 -5.03 6.90
C ARG A 225 -11.06 -6.21 6.91
N GLN A 226 -10.76 -6.74 5.73
CA GLN A 226 -9.85 -7.85 5.52
C GLN A 226 -9.06 -7.67 4.22
N TRP A 227 -7.90 -8.31 4.14
CA TRP A 227 -7.05 -8.23 2.96
C TRP A 227 -7.46 -9.25 1.91
N LEU A 228 -7.65 -8.77 0.69
CA LEU A 228 -7.75 -9.61 -0.50
C LEU A 228 -6.64 -9.21 -1.47
N THR A 229 -5.91 -10.17 -2.00
CA THR A 229 -4.96 -9.94 -3.10
C THR A 229 -5.57 -10.40 -4.40
N PHE A 230 -5.68 -9.48 -5.35
CA PHE A 230 -6.09 -9.78 -6.71
C PHE A 230 -4.84 -10.06 -7.53
N HIS A 231 -4.75 -11.28 -8.07
CA HIS A 231 -3.67 -11.70 -8.93
C HIS A 231 -4.07 -11.45 -10.37
N TYR A 232 -3.59 -10.36 -10.98
CA TYR A 232 -3.94 -10.04 -12.37
C TYR A 232 -2.82 -9.29 -13.08
N THR A 233 -2.84 -9.35 -14.41
CA THR A 233 -1.97 -8.58 -15.29
C THR A 233 -2.79 -7.64 -16.17
N VAL A 234 -2.17 -6.56 -16.65
CA VAL A 234 -2.75 -5.65 -17.64
C VAL A 234 -1.79 -5.47 -18.81
N SER A 235 -2.29 -5.18 -20.00
CA SER A 235 -1.43 -4.90 -21.15
C SER A 235 -0.66 -3.58 -21.04
N SER A 236 -1.26 -2.55 -20.44
CA SER A 236 -0.57 -1.31 -20.04
C SER A 236 -1.33 -0.65 -18.88
N PRO A 237 -0.69 -0.40 -17.73
CA PRO A 237 -1.31 0.27 -16.58
C PRO A 237 -1.80 1.69 -16.87
N GLU A 238 -1.25 2.35 -17.89
CA GLU A 238 -1.62 3.71 -18.30
C GLU A 238 -2.74 3.72 -19.35
N ALA A 239 -3.04 2.56 -19.96
CA ALA A 239 -3.97 2.43 -21.08
C ALA A 239 -5.41 2.14 -20.64
N GLY A 240 -5.65 1.85 -19.36
CA GLY A 240 -6.95 1.53 -18.79
C GLY A 240 -6.87 1.12 -17.33
N ASP A 241 -8.03 0.80 -16.75
CA ASP A 241 -8.21 0.45 -15.35
C ASP A 241 -8.88 -0.92 -15.19
N ALA A 242 -8.53 -1.60 -14.10
CA ALA A 242 -9.29 -2.74 -13.59
C ALA A 242 -10.31 -2.25 -12.54
N TYR A 243 -11.47 -2.88 -12.49
CA TYR A 243 -12.51 -2.57 -11.52
C TYR A 243 -13.07 -3.83 -10.87
N ILE A 244 -13.66 -3.65 -9.70
CA ILE A 244 -14.39 -4.69 -8.98
C ILE A 244 -15.81 -4.24 -8.62
N PHE A 245 -16.75 -5.19 -8.62
CA PHE A 245 -18.06 -5.06 -8.00
C PHE A 245 -18.16 -6.02 -6.83
N ILE A 246 -18.72 -5.55 -5.73
CA ILE A 246 -18.90 -6.33 -4.51
C ILE A 246 -20.38 -6.62 -4.31
N ASN A 247 -20.73 -7.91 -4.28
CA ASN A 247 -22.10 -8.40 -4.13
C ASN A 247 -23.03 -7.76 -5.18
N ASP A 248 -24.22 -7.37 -4.75
CA ASP A 248 -25.28 -6.79 -5.58
C ASP A 248 -25.07 -5.29 -5.85
N SER A 249 -23.91 -4.73 -5.47
CA SER A 249 -23.61 -3.32 -5.70
C SER A 249 -23.50 -3.03 -7.20
N PRO A 250 -24.28 -2.08 -7.75
CA PRO A 250 -24.15 -1.66 -9.14
C PRO A 250 -22.95 -0.74 -9.36
N THR A 251 -22.30 -0.28 -8.28
CA THR A 251 -21.17 0.64 -8.35
C THR A 251 -19.87 -0.13 -8.51
N ALA A 252 -19.18 0.10 -9.64
CA ALA A 252 -17.82 -0.35 -9.86
C ALA A 252 -16.86 0.43 -8.97
N ILE A 253 -15.88 -0.26 -8.40
CA ILE A 253 -14.77 0.34 -7.65
C ILE A 253 -13.51 0.18 -8.48
N ASN A 254 -12.84 1.29 -8.82
CA ASN A 254 -11.57 1.23 -9.52
C ASN A 254 -10.49 0.64 -8.59
N MET A 255 -9.75 -0.36 -9.06
CA MET A 255 -8.66 -0.98 -8.31
C MET A 255 -7.57 0.03 -7.95
N SER A 256 -7.31 0.99 -8.83
CA SER A 256 -6.34 2.08 -8.62
C SER A 256 -6.72 3.02 -7.47
N ASP A 257 -8.02 3.12 -7.15
CA ASP A 257 -8.49 3.88 -5.98
C ASP A 257 -8.21 3.13 -4.67
N LEU A 258 -8.18 1.79 -4.71
CA LEU A 258 -7.93 0.94 -3.54
C LEU A 258 -6.44 0.66 -3.32
N ASN A 259 -5.68 0.59 -4.40
CA ASN A 259 -4.24 0.45 -4.41
C ASN A 259 -3.65 1.22 -5.60
N SER A 260 -2.90 2.29 -5.34
CA SER A 260 -2.40 3.15 -6.42
C SER A 260 -1.38 2.48 -7.33
N ARG A 261 -0.88 1.28 -6.98
CA ARG A 261 0.01 0.45 -7.80
C ARG A 261 -0.73 -0.69 -8.52
N ALA A 262 -2.06 -0.66 -8.54
CA ALA A 262 -2.89 -1.55 -9.32
C ALA A 262 -2.42 -1.59 -10.79
N GLY A 263 -2.28 -2.80 -11.36
CA GLY A 263 -1.80 -3.02 -12.73
C GLY A 263 -0.28 -2.96 -12.91
N TYR A 264 0.46 -2.28 -12.03
CA TYR A 264 1.93 -2.23 -12.09
C TYR A 264 2.61 -3.50 -11.53
N HIS A 265 1.87 -4.29 -10.77
CA HIS A 265 2.33 -5.54 -10.17
C HIS A 265 1.26 -6.62 -10.31
N ASN A 266 1.70 -7.88 -10.39
CA ASN A 266 0.80 -9.01 -10.59
C ASN A 266 -0.07 -9.33 -9.37
N ALA A 267 0.33 -8.88 -8.18
CA ALA A 267 -0.37 -9.11 -6.93
C ALA A 267 -0.78 -7.76 -6.33
N VAL A 268 -2.08 -7.48 -6.34
CA VAL A 268 -2.64 -6.19 -5.91
C VAL A 268 -3.49 -6.40 -4.66
N PRO A 269 -2.93 -6.16 -3.46
CA PRO A 269 -3.67 -6.24 -2.22
C PRO A 269 -4.58 -5.02 -2.05
N VAL A 270 -5.81 -5.28 -1.65
CA VAL A 270 -6.82 -4.29 -1.30
C VAL A 270 -7.49 -4.64 0.03
N TYR A 271 -7.92 -3.63 0.77
CA TYR A 271 -8.50 -3.80 2.09
C TYR A 271 -10.00 -3.50 2.09
N LEU A 272 -10.81 -4.56 2.05
CA LEU A 272 -12.25 -4.50 1.78
C LEU A 272 -13.08 -4.98 2.96
N VAL A 273 -14.30 -4.47 3.08
CA VAL A 273 -15.32 -5.02 4.01
C VAL A 273 -16.27 -5.92 3.21
N LEU A 274 -16.35 -7.19 3.58
CA LEU A 274 -17.26 -8.18 3.00
C LEU A 274 -18.31 -8.61 4.04
N ARG A 275 -19.48 -9.07 3.59
CA ARG A 275 -20.53 -9.65 4.46
C ARG A 275 -19.96 -10.89 5.16
N PRO A 276 -20.29 -11.16 6.43
CA PRO A 276 -19.76 -12.33 7.14
C PRO A 276 -20.21 -13.64 6.48
N GLY A 277 -19.27 -14.57 6.30
CA GLY A 277 -19.50 -15.90 5.71
C GLY A 277 -19.16 -16.01 4.23
N ASP A 278 -19.35 -17.21 3.68
CA ASP A 278 -19.05 -17.59 2.29
C ASP A 278 -20.20 -17.19 1.36
N VAL A 279 -20.60 -15.93 1.42
CA VAL A 279 -21.80 -15.40 0.74
C VAL A 279 -21.48 -14.27 -0.23
N ASN A 280 -20.21 -13.89 -0.33
CA ASN A 280 -19.85 -12.73 -1.13
C ASN A 280 -19.55 -13.11 -2.57
N THR A 281 -19.98 -12.23 -3.46
CA THR A 281 -19.61 -12.25 -4.87
C THR A 281 -18.65 -11.11 -5.15
N VAL A 282 -17.57 -11.38 -5.87
CA VAL A 282 -16.64 -10.37 -6.37
C VAL A 282 -16.56 -10.52 -7.86
N ARG A 283 -16.98 -9.49 -8.59
CA ARG A 283 -16.88 -9.46 -10.04
C ARG A 283 -15.73 -8.55 -10.45
N PHE A 284 -14.79 -9.07 -11.22
CA PHE A 284 -13.64 -8.36 -11.74
C PHE A 284 -13.86 -8.07 -13.23
N GLY A 285 -13.59 -6.84 -13.64
CA GLY A 285 -13.57 -6.47 -15.05
C GLY A 285 -12.55 -5.37 -15.32
N ALA A 286 -12.50 -4.91 -16.56
CA ALA A 286 -11.54 -3.90 -16.97
C ALA A 286 -12.12 -3.01 -18.09
N SER A 287 -11.66 -1.76 -18.13
CA SER A 287 -12.05 -0.77 -19.13
C SER A 287 -10.86 0.08 -19.51
N GLY A 288 -10.67 0.34 -20.79
CA GLY A 288 -9.54 1.14 -21.26
C GLY A 288 -9.60 1.48 -22.74
N SER A 289 -8.52 2.05 -23.23
CA SER A 289 -8.27 2.31 -24.64
C SER A 289 -8.38 1.03 -25.50
N HIS A 290 -8.54 1.21 -26.82
CA HIS A 290 -8.68 0.09 -27.74
C HIS A 290 -7.48 -0.87 -27.64
N GLY A 291 -7.75 -2.16 -27.39
CA GLY A 291 -6.72 -3.19 -27.19
C GLY A 291 -6.24 -3.34 -25.73
N PHE A 292 -6.74 -2.53 -24.80
CA PHE A 292 -6.52 -2.76 -23.38
C PHE A 292 -7.19 -4.06 -22.93
N ASN A 293 -6.47 -4.84 -22.13
CA ASN A 293 -6.96 -6.07 -21.55
C ASN A 293 -6.38 -6.24 -20.15
N ALA A 294 -7.19 -6.82 -19.27
CA ALA A 294 -6.74 -7.33 -17.98
C ALA A 294 -6.94 -8.84 -17.98
N ILE A 295 -6.11 -9.57 -17.25
CA ILE A 295 -6.26 -11.01 -17.08
C ILE A 295 -6.08 -11.31 -15.61
N ILE A 296 -7.19 -11.68 -14.96
CA ILE A 296 -7.19 -12.14 -13.56
C ILE A 296 -6.96 -13.64 -13.50
N ASP A 297 -6.03 -14.02 -12.63
CA ASP A 297 -5.62 -15.40 -12.34
C ASP A 297 -6.37 -15.91 -11.10
N ALA A 298 -6.41 -15.11 -10.02
CA ALA A 298 -7.08 -15.50 -8.79
C ALA A 298 -7.36 -14.33 -7.85
N ILE A 299 -8.14 -14.63 -6.81
CA ILE A 299 -8.26 -13.82 -5.60
C ILE A 299 -7.75 -14.64 -4.41
N GLU A 300 -6.90 -14.05 -3.58
CA GLU A 300 -6.43 -14.65 -2.33
C GLU A 300 -6.95 -13.90 -1.13
N LEU A 301 -7.46 -14.64 -0.15
CA LEU A 301 -7.80 -14.15 1.17
C LEU A 301 -6.59 -14.35 2.09
N HIS A 302 -6.19 -13.31 2.79
CA HIS A 302 -5.09 -13.38 3.76
C HIS A 302 -5.61 -13.37 5.19
N ASP A 303 -4.88 -14.07 6.06
CA ASP A 303 -5.15 -14.04 7.49
C ASP A 303 -4.96 -12.62 8.07
N LEU A 304 -5.78 -12.32 9.09
CA LEU A 304 -5.69 -11.13 9.92
C LEU A 304 -4.53 -11.17 10.90
#